data_AF-A0A7L1ZI57-F1
#
_entry.id   AF-A0A7L1ZI57-F1
#
_cell.length_a   1.000
_cell.length_b   1.000
_cell.length_c   1.000
_cell.angle_alpha   90.00
_cell.angle_beta   90.00
_cell.angle_gamma   90.00
#
_symmetry.space_group_name_H-M   'P 1'
#
loop_
_entity.id
_entity.type
_entity.pdbx_description
1 polymer ?
#
loop_
_entity_poly.entity_id
_entity_poly.type
_entity_poly.pdbx_seq_one_letter_code
_entity_poly.pdbx_strand_id
1 'polypeptide(L)'
;ASGEAAAGGECKSCTYEGCSETTTQVVKQRKPWMCKRHRNKIYKDKYKRKKSDQALGGGGAAAAGGGQRAEDSVEGSVSVTKQRSGSIGDRPARPTLLEQVLNKKRLSLLRSPEVVQFLQKQQQLLSQQALEQRQQQFQGAPG
;
A
#
# COMPACT_ATOMS: atom_id res chain seq x y z
N ALA A 1 -68.56 -23.63 0.74
CA ALA A 1 -67.87 -22.60 -0.04
C ALA A 1 -66.43 -22.52 0.45
N SER A 2 -65.48 -22.67 -0.47
CA SER A 2 -64.08 -22.19 -0.49
C SER A 2 -63.27 -22.34 0.82
N GLY A 3 -62.23 -23.17 0.94
CA GLY A 3 -61.25 -23.59 -0.05
C GLY A 3 -60.12 -22.57 -0.15
N GLU A 4 -59.15 -22.64 0.77
CA GLU A 4 -57.80 -22.11 0.51
C GLU A 4 -56.77 -22.87 1.37
N ALA A 5 -56.17 -23.87 0.75
CA ALA A 5 -54.95 -24.49 1.23
C ALA A 5 -53.81 -23.47 1.05
N ALA A 6 -53.43 -22.78 2.12
CA ALA A 6 -52.20 -22.02 2.16
C ALA A 6 -51.03 -23.01 2.11
N ALA A 7 -50.51 -23.25 0.91
CA ALA A 7 -49.28 -23.98 0.67
C ALA A 7 -48.14 -23.28 1.44
N GLY A 8 -47.78 -23.85 2.59
CA GLY A 8 -46.72 -23.37 3.48
C GLY A 8 -45.35 -23.56 2.85
N GLY A 9 -45.00 -22.75 1.87
CA GLY A 9 -43.61 -22.54 1.48
C GLY A 9 -42.95 -21.66 2.53
N GLU A 10 -42.00 -22.18 3.29
CA GLU A 10 -41.25 -21.41 4.30
C GLU A 10 -40.55 -20.21 3.63
N CYS A 11 -41.19 -19.04 3.70
CA CYS A 11 -40.64 -17.78 3.23
C CYS A 11 -39.45 -17.39 4.11
N LYS A 12 -38.23 -17.51 3.57
CA LYS A 12 -37.02 -17.06 4.26
C LYS A 12 -36.81 -15.59 3.98
N SER A 13 -36.78 -14.79 5.02
CA SER A 13 -36.41 -13.38 4.95
C SER A 13 -34.89 -13.22 4.82
N CYS A 14 -34.48 -12.13 4.19
CA CYS A 14 -33.08 -11.73 4.13
C CYS A 14 -32.57 -11.44 5.54
N THR A 15 -31.47 -12.07 5.95
CA THR A 15 -30.87 -11.89 7.29
C THR A 15 -30.25 -10.50 7.54
N TYR A 16 -30.36 -9.57 6.58
CA TYR A 16 -29.81 -8.22 6.72
C TYR A 16 -30.83 -7.31 7.40
N GLU A 17 -30.41 -6.59 8.44
CA GLU A 17 -31.30 -5.70 9.20
C GLU A 17 -31.93 -4.61 8.33
N GLY A 18 -33.26 -4.46 8.44
CA GLY A 18 -34.03 -3.52 7.63
C GLY A 18 -34.34 -4.00 6.19
N CYS A 19 -34.05 -5.26 5.84
CA CYS A 19 -34.43 -5.83 4.55
C CYS A 19 -35.74 -6.63 4.63
N SER A 20 -36.76 -6.20 3.89
CA SER A 20 -38.06 -6.90 3.77
C SER A 20 -38.12 -7.95 2.65
N GLU A 21 -36.99 -8.25 1.99
CA GLU A 21 -36.99 -9.28 0.94
C GLU A 21 -37.17 -10.67 1.53
N THR A 22 -38.09 -11.42 0.95
CA THR A 22 -38.36 -12.82 1.27
C THR A 22 -38.18 -13.67 0.03
N THR A 23 -37.78 -14.92 0.21
CA THR A 23 -37.77 -15.91 -0.87
C THR A 23 -38.42 -17.20 -0.41
N THR A 24 -39.21 -17.79 -1.30
CA THR A 24 -39.90 -19.08 -1.09
C THR A 24 -39.06 -20.25 -1.61
N GLN A 25 -38.02 -19.99 -2.42
CA GLN A 25 -37.21 -21.03 -3.06
C GLN A 25 -35.83 -21.11 -2.39
N VAL A 26 -35.69 -21.91 -1.34
CA VAL A 26 -34.40 -22.13 -0.67
C VAL A 26 -34.06 -23.61 -0.53
N VAL A 27 -33.29 -24.10 -1.51
CA VAL A 27 -32.88 -25.52 -1.67
C VAL A 27 -31.99 -26.05 -0.54
N LYS A 28 -31.33 -25.18 0.26
CA LYS A 28 -30.40 -25.59 1.33
C LYS A 28 -30.77 -24.93 2.65
N GLN A 29 -31.37 -25.68 3.57
CA GLN A 29 -31.90 -25.14 4.84
C GLN A 29 -30.84 -24.62 5.82
N ARG A 30 -29.59 -25.11 5.78
CA ARG A 30 -28.60 -24.83 6.82
C ARG A 30 -27.87 -23.48 6.74
N LYS A 31 -28.08 -22.66 5.71
CA LYS A 31 -27.38 -21.38 5.53
C LYS A 31 -28.37 -20.22 5.59
N PRO A 32 -28.10 -19.16 6.39
CA PRO A 32 -28.90 -17.94 6.37
C PRO A 32 -29.00 -17.39 4.95
N TRP A 33 -30.22 -17.10 4.51
CA TRP A 33 -30.44 -16.57 3.17
C TRP A 33 -30.23 -15.05 3.19
N MET A 34 -29.44 -14.58 2.22
CA MET A 34 -29.32 -13.16 1.94
C MET A 34 -29.82 -12.93 0.53
N CYS A 35 -30.62 -11.89 0.37
CA CYS A 35 -31.06 -11.47 -0.95
C CYS A 35 -29.87 -11.12 -1.85
N LYS A 36 -30.10 -11.14 -3.16
CA LYS A 36 -29.06 -10.84 -4.15
C LYS A 36 -28.42 -9.47 -3.91
N ARG A 37 -29.20 -8.47 -3.49
CA ARG A 37 -28.69 -7.11 -3.19
C ARG A 37 -27.69 -7.12 -2.05
N HIS A 38 -28.03 -7.68 -0.89
CA HIS A 38 -27.14 -7.72 0.27
C HIS A 38 -25.95 -8.63 0.07
N ARG A 39 -26.16 -9.78 -0.59
CA ARG A 39 -25.05 -10.66 -0.95
C ARG A 39 -24.05 -9.93 -1.86
N ASN A 40 -24.53 -9.20 -2.86
CA ASN A 40 -23.69 -8.37 -3.73
C ASN A 40 -23.03 -7.20 -2.98
N LYS A 41 -23.72 -6.57 -2.02
CA LYS A 41 -23.17 -5.50 -1.17
C LYS A 41 -21.97 -6.02 -0.36
N ILE A 42 -22.13 -7.15 0.34
CA ILE A 42 -21.03 -7.77 1.11
C ILE A 42 -19.86 -8.14 0.20
N TYR A 43 -20.11 -8.66 -1.00
CA TYR A 43 -19.04 -8.94 -1.96
C TYR A 43 -18.30 -7.67 -2.38
N LYS A 44 -19.02 -6.58 -2.73
CA LYS A 44 -18.41 -5.31 -3.10
C LYS A 44 -17.64 -4.66 -1.95
N ASP A 45 -18.19 -4.68 -0.74
CA ASP A 45 -17.55 -4.12 0.45
C ASP A 45 -16.29 -4.90 0.82
N LYS A 46 -16.31 -6.23 0.71
CA LYS A 46 -15.12 -7.07 0.94
C LYS A 46 -14.02 -6.77 -0.09
N TYR A 47 -14.38 -6.59 -1.36
CA TYR A 47 -13.41 -6.19 -2.39
C TYR A 47 -12.85 -4.79 -2.13
N LYS A 48 -13.72 -3.82 -1.81
CA LYS A 48 -13.34 -2.44 -1.50
C LYS A 48 -12.43 -2.38 -0.26
N ARG A 49 -12.76 -3.10 0.80
CA ARG A 49 -11.88 -3.25 1.98
C ARG A 49 -10.55 -3.88 1.59
N LYS A 50 -10.53 -5.00 0.87
CA LYS A 50 -9.26 -5.63 0.46
C LYS A 50 -8.38 -4.70 -0.37
N LYS A 51 -8.99 -3.90 -1.24
CA LYS A 51 -8.29 -2.89 -2.04
C LYS A 51 -7.78 -1.71 -1.18
N SER A 52 -8.57 -1.26 -0.22
CA SER A 52 -8.19 -0.18 0.71
C SER A 52 -7.10 -0.62 1.69
N ASP A 53 -7.20 -1.84 2.22
CA ASP A 53 -6.24 -2.45 3.13
C ASP A 53 -4.88 -2.65 2.44
N GLN A 54 -4.91 -3.10 1.17
CA GLN A 54 -3.72 -3.15 0.32
C GLN A 54 -3.09 -1.77 0.06
N ALA A 55 -3.87 -0.68 0.13
CA ALA A 55 -3.36 0.67 -0.04
C ALA A 55 -2.86 1.32 1.27
N LEU A 56 -3.33 0.87 2.44
CA LEU A 56 -3.00 1.46 3.75
C LEU A 56 -1.96 0.66 4.53
N GLY A 57 -1.67 -0.59 4.18
CA GLY A 57 -0.58 -1.33 4.78
C GLY A 57 -0.73 -2.83 4.64
N GLY A 58 0.18 -3.46 3.90
CA GLY A 58 0.48 -4.88 4.08
C GLY A 58 1.19 -5.14 5.42
N GLY A 59 0.61 -4.69 6.53
CA GLY A 59 1.13 -4.84 7.88
C GLY A 59 -0.01 -4.86 8.88
N GLY A 60 -0.36 -6.06 9.38
CA GLY A 60 -1.25 -6.19 10.54
C GLY A 60 -2.37 -7.22 10.43
N ALA A 61 -2.04 -8.49 10.16
CA ALA A 61 -2.74 -9.59 10.81
C ALA A 61 -1.80 -10.24 11.83
N ALA A 62 -1.36 -9.44 12.81
CA ALA A 62 -1.05 -9.98 14.12
C ALA A 62 -2.38 -10.21 14.84
N ALA A 63 -2.90 -11.43 14.73
CA ALA A 63 -3.93 -11.95 15.61
C ALA A 63 -3.78 -13.47 15.72
N ALA A 64 -2.75 -13.91 16.44
CA ALA A 64 -2.77 -15.14 17.21
C ALA A 64 -1.59 -15.18 18.21
N GLY A 65 -1.91 -14.99 19.50
CA GLY A 65 -1.19 -15.68 20.59
C GLY A 65 -0.29 -14.85 21.51
N GLY A 66 -0.85 -14.41 22.65
CA GLY A 66 -0.24 -14.57 23.97
C GLY A 66 0.80 -13.55 24.47
N GLY A 67 0.52 -12.97 25.65
CA GLY A 67 1.59 -12.71 26.64
C GLY A 67 1.93 -11.25 26.97
N GLN A 68 1.27 -10.73 28.01
CA GLN A 68 1.91 -10.12 29.19
C GLN A 68 2.84 -8.89 29.05
N ARG A 69 2.31 -7.77 29.59
CA ARG A 69 2.89 -6.87 30.62
C ARG A 69 4.00 -5.87 30.23
N ALA A 70 3.73 -4.63 30.67
CA ALA A 70 4.67 -3.66 31.24
C ALA A 70 5.53 -2.91 30.19
N GLU A 71 5.73 -1.60 30.23
CA GLU A 71 5.80 -0.64 31.34
C GLU A 71 5.37 0.76 30.87
N ASP A 72 4.96 1.52 31.87
CA ASP A 72 4.79 2.97 32.01
C ASP A 72 5.65 3.87 31.09
N SER A 73 4.96 4.75 30.36
CA SER A 73 5.56 5.80 29.51
C SER A 73 5.76 7.06 30.35
N VAL A 74 6.93 7.18 30.99
CA VAL A 74 7.37 8.40 31.65
C VAL A 74 7.62 9.53 30.66
N GLU A 75 6.97 10.67 30.91
CA GLU A 75 7.33 11.97 30.33
C GLU A 75 8.76 12.35 30.72
N GLY A 76 9.56 12.85 29.76
CA GLY A 76 10.90 13.32 30.06
C GLY A 76 11.69 13.81 28.85
N SER A 77 11.56 15.11 28.57
CA SER A 77 12.67 16.02 28.29
C SER A 77 13.48 15.93 26.97
N VAL A 78 13.41 17.07 26.28
CA VAL A 78 14.24 17.59 25.17
C VAL A 78 15.74 17.31 25.33
N SER A 79 16.42 16.92 24.25
CA SER A 79 17.80 17.35 23.93
C SER A 79 18.23 16.98 22.50
N VAL A 80 18.70 18.01 21.81
CA VAL A 80 19.36 18.05 20.50
C VAL A 80 20.50 17.03 20.40
N THR A 81 20.57 16.27 19.29
CA THR A 81 21.76 16.05 18.42
C THR A 81 21.54 14.83 17.51
N LYS A 82 21.82 15.00 16.20
CA LYS A 82 21.92 13.98 15.15
C LYS A 82 20.60 13.32 14.72
N GLN A 83 19.93 13.95 13.75
CA GLN A 83 18.93 13.30 12.90
C GLN A 83 19.52 11.99 12.33
N ARG A 84 19.11 10.87 12.92
CA ARG A 84 19.27 9.55 12.33
C ARG A 84 18.37 9.51 11.11
N SER A 85 18.97 9.77 9.96
CA SER A 85 18.38 9.52 8.65
C SER A 85 17.87 8.09 8.57
N GLY A 86 16.65 7.97 8.07
CA GLY A 86 16.15 6.77 7.41
C GLY A 86 15.30 5.86 8.28
N SER A 87 14.00 5.90 8.02
CA SER A 87 13.13 4.72 7.99
C SER A 87 13.71 3.71 7.00
N ILE A 88 14.77 3.00 7.40
CA ILE A 88 15.39 1.91 6.64
C ILE A 88 14.73 0.64 7.17
N GLY A 89 13.51 0.37 6.73
CA GLY A 89 12.75 -0.76 7.27
C GLY A 89 11.71 -1.37 6.35
N ASP A 90 11.25 -0.68 5.30
CA ASP A 90 10.22 -1.21 4.43
C ASP A 90 10.72 -1.23 2.98
N ARG A 91 11.67 -2.13 2.70
CA ARG A 91 11.97 -2.51 1.33
C ARG A 91 11.14 -3.75 1.01
N PRO A 92 9.97 -3.62 0.35
CA PRO A 92 9.30 -4.80 -0.18
C PRO A 92 10.30 -5.54 -1.08
N ALA A 93 10.52 -6.83 -0.81
CA ALA A 93 11.48 -7.67 -1.53
C ALA A 93 11.20 -7.78 -3.04
N ARG A 94 10.04 -7.26 -3.49
CA ARG A 94 9.67 -7.12 -4.90
C ARG A 94 9.35 -5.67 -5.25
N PRO A 95 9.96 -5.13 -6.32
CA PRO A 95 9.64 -3.80 -6.81
C PRO A 95 8.18 -3.77 -7.29
N THR A 96 7.45 -2.76 -6.83
CA THR A 96 6.08 -2.51 -7.29
C THR A 96 6.05 -2.22 -8.79
N LEU A 97 4.89 -2.33 -9.43
CA LEU A 97 4.76 -1.98 -10.85
C LEU A 97 5.20 -0.53 -11.13
N LEU A 98 4.88 0.39 -10.22
CA LEU A 98 5.33 1.78 -10.31
C LEU A 98 6.85 1.87 -10.30
N GLU A 99 7.50 1.19 -9.36
CA GLU A 99 8.95 1.16 -9.26
C GLU A 99 9.61 0.52 -10.49
N GLN A 100 8.99 -0.52 -11.06
CA GLN A 100 9.46 -1.12 -12.31
C GLN A 100 9.38 -0.14 -13.48
N VAL A 101 8.28 0.60 -13.61
CA VAL A 101 8.11 1.58 -14.69
C VAL A 101 9.08 2.76 -14.51
N LEU A 102 9.25 3.25 -13.29
CA LEU A 102 10.21 4.32 -12.99
C LEU A 102 11.64 3.89 -13.27
N ASN A 103 12.04 2.69 -12.83
CA ASN A 103 13.36 2.15 -13.13
C ASN A 103 13.57 1.94 -14.63
N LYS A 104 12.56 1.44 -15.35
CA LYS A 104 12.63 1.30 -16.80
C LYS A 104 12.83 2.66 -17.48
N LYS A 105 12.07 3.68 -17.11
CA LYS A 105 12.22 5.05 -17.65
C LYS A 105 13.59 5.65 -17.32
N ARG A 106 14.07 5.49 -16.08
CA ARG A 106 15.40 5.93 -15.65
C ARG A 106 16.50 5.28 -16.49
N LEU A 107 16.44 3.96 -16.65
CA LEU A 107 17.42 3.22 -17.43
C LEU A 107 17.34 3.55 -18.92
N SER A 108 16.14 3.75 -19.48
CA SER A 108 15.97 4.22 -20.86
C SER A 108 16.58 5.61 -21.06
N LEU A 109 16.38 6.53 -20.11
CA LEU A 109 16.98 7.86 -20.15
C LEU A 109 18.51 7.79 -20.12
N LEU A 110 19.09 7.00 -19.21
CA LEU A 110 20.54 6.86 -19.10
C LEU A 110 21.19 6.09 -20.25
N ARG A 111 20.43 5.32 -21.03
CA ARG A 111 20.91 4.64 -22.23
C ARG A 111 20.69 5.44 -23.51
N SER A 112 19.97 6.57 -23.45
CA SER A 112 19.79 7.44 -24.62
C SER A 112 21.13 8.07 -24.98
N PRO A 113 21.56 7.98 -26.25
CA PRO A 113 22.85 8.52 -26.69
C PRO A 113 22.93 10.04 -26.49
N GLU A 114 21.80 10.76 -26.52
CA GLU A 114 21.72 12.20 -26.28
C GLU A 114 22.04 12.53 -24.82
N VAL A 115 21.44 11.79 -23.89
CA VAL A 115 21.67 11.98 -22.45
C VAL A 115 23.08 11.58 -22.07
N VAL A 116 23.60 10.48 -22.65
CA VAL A 116 24.98 10.05 -22.41
C VAL A 116 25.98 11.11 -22.88
N GLN A 117 25.84 11.63 -24.09
CA GLN A 117 26.70 12.70 -24.61
C GLN A 117 26.60 13.97 -23.75
N PHE A 118 25.40 14.35 -23.33
CA PHE A 118 25.19 15.49 -22.45
C PHE A 118 25.93 15.31 -21.10
N LEU A 119 25.74 14.17 -20.45
CA LEU A 119 26.39 13.86 -19.17
C LEU A 119 27.91 13.79 -19.30
N GLN A 120 28.42 13.20 -20.39
CA GLN A 120 29.85 13.15 -20.68
C GLN A 120 30.44 14.56 -20.85
N LYS A 121 29.75 15.45 -21.59
CA LYS A 121 30.16 16.84 -21.76
C LYS A 121 30.17 17.59 -20.42
N GLN A 122 29.15 17.40 -19.57
CA GLN A 122 29.11 18.01 -18.24
C GLN A 122 30.27 17.51 -17.36
N GLN A 123 30.58 16.22 -17.40
CA GLN A 123 31.68 15.66 -16.63
C GLN A 123 33.05 16.19 -17.08
N GLN A 124 33.26 16.37 -18.39
CA GLN A 124 34.48 16.99 -18.91
C GLN A 124 34.65 18.43 -18.40
N LEU A 125 33.58 19.24 -18.44
CA LEU A 125 33.62 20.62 -17.96
C LEU A 125 33.92 20.71 -16.46
N LEU A 126 33.27 19.87 -15.64
CA LEU A 126 33.53 19.81 -14.21
C LEU A 126 34.97 19.35 -13.92
N SER A 127 35.49 18.40 -14.69
CA SER A 127 36.87 17.92 -14.53
C SER A 127 37.89 19.02 -14.86
N GLN A 128 37.65 19.81 -15.91
CA GLN A 128 38.51 20.92 -16.29
C GLN A 128 38.54 21.97 -15.18
N GLN A 129 37.36 22.36 -14.67
CA GLN A 129 37.26 23.32 -13.56
C GLN A 129 37.98 22.81 -12.31
N ALA A 130 37.85 21.52 -11.97
CA ALA A 130 38.54 20.94 -10.82
C ALA A 130 40.07 20.95 -10.98
N LEU A 131 40.58 20.72 -12.20
CA LEU A 131 42.01 20.80 -12.50
C LEU A 131 42.55 22.22 -12.39
N GLU A 132 41.80 23.23 -12.87
CA GLU A 132 42.16 24.63 -12.73
C GLU A 132 42.22 25.07 -11.26
N GLN A 133 41.25 24.67 -10.45
CA GLN A 133 41.28 24.92 -9.00
C GLN A 133 42.50 24.29 -8.33
N ARG A 134 42.84 23.05 -8.69
CA ARG A 134 44.03 22.38 -8.17
C ARG A 134 45.32 23.09 -8.59
N GLN A 135 45.42 23.58 -9.83
CA GLN A 135 46.60 24.33 -10.29
C GLN A 135 46.78 25.65 -9.54
N GLN A 136 45.69 26.36 -9.23
CA GLN A 136 45.76 27.57 -8.40
C GLN A 136 46.15 27.26 -6.95
N GLN A 137 45.68 26.13 -6.40
CA GLN A 137 46.08 25.69 -5.07
C GLN A 137 47.58 25.38 -4.95
N PHE A 138 48.21 24.88 -6.02
CA PHE A 138 49.65 24.60 -6.04
C PHE A 138 50.52 25.83 -6.37
N GLN A 139 49.97 26.87 -7.00
CA GLN A 139 50.71 28.11 -7.35
C GLN A 139 50.57 29.23 -6.31
N GLY A 140 49.79 29.02 -5.25
CA GLY A 140 49.50 30.02 -4.21
C GLY A 140 50.41 30.01 -2.97
N ALA A 141 51.58 29.37 -3.01
CA ALA A 141 52.54 29.45 -1.91
C ALA A 141 53.52 30.63 -2.14
N PRO A 142 53.39 31.76 -1.42
CA PRO A 142 54.42 32.80 -1.44
C PRO A 142 55.67 32.27 -0.75
N GLY A 143 56.80 32.34 -1.46
CA GLY A 143 58.13 32.18 -0.87
C GLY A 143 58.58 33.43 -0.12
#